data_AF-L8M6W0-F1
#
_entry.id   AF-L8M6W0-F1
#
_cell.length_a   1.000
_cell.length_b   1.000
_cell.length_c   1.000
_cell.angle_alpha   90.00
_cell.angle_beta   90.00
_cell.angle_gamma   90.00
#
_symmetry.space_group_name_H-M   'P 1'
#
loop_
_entity.id
_entity.type
_entity.pdbx_description
1 polymer ?
#
loop_
_entity_poly.entity_id
_entity_poly.type
_entity_poly.pdbx_seq_one_letter_code
_entity_poly.pdbx_strand_id
1 'polypeptide(L)'
;MTMLKLFSAVTTSGVLAFGCVIPVAAQVIPDGTTDTTVDVDGTINNGDRAGGNLFHSFSEFSVPTGGRAFFDNAVDIVNIFSRVTGGNISNIDGILRANGTANLFLLNPAGIIFGENASLDIGGSFFGSTADSIIFPDGEFSALDADNPPVLTINAPIGLNFRENAGDIINRSGFGFQVQGGQSISLEAENISFEGGSVTAPGGDVTIAANKTIDLVNGNINTTTFDESNAGNVLIQAGLGIKLTRVC
;
A
#
# COMPACT_ATOMS: atom_id res chain seq x y z
N MET A 1 -36.50 -22.44 64.55
CA MET A 1 -36.52 -21.44 63.47
C MET A 1 -35.12 -20.89 63.29
N THR A 2 -34.27 -21.59 62.53
CA THR A 2 -33.11 -21.02 61.82
C THR A 2 -32.59 -22.08 60.84
N MET A 3 -32.66 -21.74 59.56
CA MET A 3 -32.25 -22.57 58.41
C MET A 3 -30.73 -22.65 58.29
N LEU A 4 -30.19 -23.84 58.00
CA LEU A 4 -28.83 -24.02 57.50
C LEU A 4 -28.91 -24.28 55.98
N LYS A 5 -28.44 -23.31 55.19
CA LYS A 5 -28.45 -23.36 53.72
C LYS A 5 -27.28 -24.22 53.21
N LEU A 6 -27.57 -25.21 52.37
CA LEU A 6 -26.61 -25.97 51.56
C LEU A 6 -26.14 -25.08 50.40
N PHE A 7 -24.83 -24.85 50.25
CA PHE A 7 -24.25 -24.24 49.05
C PHE A 7 -23.66 -25.33 48.16
N SER A 8 -24.20 -25.51 46.95
CA SER A 8 -23.64 -26.35 45.90
C SER A 8 -22.61 -25.55 45.10
N ALA A 9 -21.34 -25.97 45.15
CA ALA A 9 -20.28 -25.40 44.32
C ALA A 9 -20.35 -26.01 42.91
N VAL A 10 -20.64 -25.17 41.92
CA VAL A 10 -20.53 -25.51 40.49
C VAL A 10 -19.15 -25.08 40.02
N THR A 11 -18.26 -26.03 39.75
CA THR A 11 -16.97 -25.77 39.11
C THR A 11 -17.15 -25.77 37.60
N THR A 12 -17.20 -24.59 36.98
CA THR A 12 -17.10 -24.43 35.53
C THR A 12 -15.64 -24.59 35.10
N SER A 13 -15.34 -25.69 34.43
CA SER A 13 -14.04 -25.91 33.77
C SER A 13 -13.98 -24.98 32.55
N GLY A 14 -13.23 -23.88 32.66
CA GLY A 14 -12.99 -22.96 31.55
C GLY A 14 -12.04 -23.59 30.54
N VAL A 15 -12.55 -23.92 29.35
CA VAL A 15 -11.72 -24.30 28.21
C VAL A 15 -11.11 -23.00 27.66
N LEU A 16 -9.81 -22.76 27.92
CA LEU A 16 -9.04 -21.77 27.18
C LEU A 16 -8.89 -22.28 25.74
N ALA A 17 -9.76 -21.82 24.84
CA ALA A 17 -9.53 -21.96 23.41
C ALA A 17 -8.38 -21.03 23.02
N PHE A 18 -7.16 -21.58 22.92
CA PHE A 18 -6.07 -20.94 22.19
C PHE A 18 -6.52 -20.84 20.73
N GLY A 19 -6.99 -19.67 20.32
CA GLY A 19 -7.28 -19.37 18.93
C GLY A 19 -5.99 -19.42 18.13
N CYS A 20 -5.79 -20.49 17.37
CA CYS A 20 -4.76 -20.54 16.34
C CYS A 20 -5.15 -19.52 15.27
N VAL A 21 -4.47 -18.38 15.24
CA VAL A 21 -4.64 -17.39 14.17
C VAL A 21 -3.96 -17.96 12.94
N ILE A 22 -4.74 -18.52 12.03
CA ILE A 22 -4.21 -18.98 10.74
C ILE A 22 -3.99 -17.70 9.92
N PRO A 23 -2.77 -17.42 9.45
CA PRO A 23 -2.54 -16.27 8.59
C PRO A 23 -3.43 -16.43 7.35
N VAL A 24 -4.24 -15.41 7.06
CA VAL A 24 -4.99 -15.37 5.80
C VAL A 24 -3.97 -15.03 4.72
N ALA A 25 -3.78 -15.95 3.76
CA ALA A 25 -2.89 -15.73 2.63
C ALA A 25 -3.35 -14.47 1.87
N ALA A 26 -2.40 -13.63 1.47
CA ALA A 26 -2.68 -12.51 0.59
C ALA A 26 -3.14 -13.03 -0.78
N GLN A 27 -4.06 -12.33 -1.43
CA GLN A 27 -4.45 -12.60 -2.82
C GLN A 27 -3.45 -11.88 -3.73
N VAL A 28 -2.22 -12.37 -3.74
CA VAL A 28 -1.10 -11.82 -4.51
C VAL A 28 -0.67 -12.89 -5.51
N ILE A 29 -1.04 -12.68 -6.78
CA ILE A 29 -0.88 -13.67 -7.83
C ILE A 29 -0.02 -13.05 -8.94
N PRO A 30 1.16 -13.61 -9.25
CA PRO A 30 1.96 -13.17 -10.40
C PRO A 30 1.17 -13.29 -11.71
N ASP A 31 1.44 -12.41 -12.67
CA ASP A 31 0.87 -12.56 -14.03
C ASP A 31 1.78 -13.33 -15.01
N GLY A 32 3.01 -13.63 -14.60
CA GLY A 32 4.00 -14.34 -15.42
C GLY A 32 4.81 -13.48 -16.39
N THR A 33 4.65 -12.14 -16.34
CA THR A 33 5.42 -11.21 -17.20
C THR A 33 6.76 -10.75 -16.60
N THR A 34 7.04 -11.17 -15.36
CA THR A 34 8.32 -11.02 -14.65
C THR A 34 8.62 -12.34 -13.94
N ASP A 35 9.85 -12.55 -13.49
CA ASP A 35 10.28 -13.73 -12.71
C ASP A 35 9.72 -13.76 -11.27
N THR A 36 8.62 -13.06 -11.00
CA THR A 36 8.01 -12.95 -9.67
C THR A 36 7.40 -14.27 -9.22
N THR A 37 7.70 -14.66 -7.98
CA THR A 37 7.10 -15.83 -7.32
C THR A 37 6.52 -15.42 -5.96
N VAL A 38 5.42 -16.04 -5.54
CA VAL A 38 4.73 -15.72 -4.29
C VAL A 38 4.50 -16.98 -3.47
N ASP A 39 4.97 -16.96 -2.23
CA ASP A 39 4.77 -18.01 -1.25
C ASP A 39 3.39 -17.91 -0.58
N VAL A 40 2.93 -19.01 0.00
CA VAL A 40 1.60 -19.11 0.67
C VAL A 40 1.44 -18.09 1.81
N ASP A 41 2.54 -17.66 2.43
CA ASP A 41 2.53 -16.70 3.53
C ASP A 41 2.56 -15.22 3.07
N GLY A 42 2.51 -14.98 1.75
CA GLY A 42 2.54 -13.65 1.14
C GLY A 42 3.95 -13.10 0.92
N THR A 43 5.00 -13.92 1.04
CA THR A 43 6.36 -13.53 0.65
C THR A 43 6.48 -13.50 -0.88
N ILE A 44 6.91 -12.36 -1.40
CA ILE A 44 7.13 -12.06 -2.81
C ILE A 44 8.64 -12.14 -3.04
N ASN A 45 9.05 -13.15 -3.80
CA ASN A 45 10.44 -13.45 -4.09
C ASN A 45 10.76 -13.20 -5.58
N ASN A 46 12.06 -13.16 -5.87
CA ASN A 46 12.60 -13.00 -7.23
C ASN A 46 12.14 -11.69 -7.87
N GLY A 47 11.59 -11.73 -9.10
CA GLY A 47 11.32 -10.56 -9.92
C GLY A 47 12.49 -10.20 -10.84
N ASP A 48 12.24 -9.28 -11.77
CA ASP A 48 13.20 -8.91 -12.78
C ASP A 48 14.08 -7.76 -12.28
N ARG A 49 15.40 -7.93 -12.31
CA ARG A 49 16.33 -6.96 -11.75
C ARG A 49 17.07 -6.18 -12.84
N ALA A 50 17.09 -4.86 -12.73
CA ALA A 50 17.95 -3.97 -13.50
C ALA A 50 18.67 -2.98 -12.58
N GLY A 51 19.94 -3.25 -12.28
CA GLY A 51 20.73 -2.45 -11.35
C GLY A 51 20.15 -2.47 -9.93
N GLY A 52 19.77 -1.29 -9.42
CA GLY A 52 19.09 -1.12 -8.12
C GLY A 52 17.56 -1.17 -8.20
N ASN A 53 16.99 -1.46 -9.37
CA ASN A 53 15.55 -1.56 -9.57
C ASN A 53 15.12 -3.03 -9.63
N LEU A 54 14.03 -3.36 -8.94
CA LEU A 54 13.38 -4.67 -8.95
C LEU A 54 11.95 -4.53 -9.45
N PHE A 55 11.58 -5.31 -10.45
CA PHE A 55 10.27 -5.22 -11.11
C PHE A 55 9.44 -6.46 -10.82
N HIS A 56 8.20 -6.24 -10.40
CA HIS A 56 7.20 -7.25 -10.13
C HIS A 56 5.91 -6.96 -10.86
N SER A 57 5.26 -8.03 -11.32
CA SER A 57 3.99 -7.94 -12.04
C SER A 57 3.00 -8.98 -11.56
N PHE A 58 1.79 -8.53 -11.28
CA PHE A 58 0.74 -9.30 -10.63
C PHE A 58 -0.54 -9.24 -11.44
N SER A 59 -1.27 -10.35 -11.55
CA SER A 59 -2.65 -10.36 -12.05
C SER A 59 -3.61 -9.90 -10.95
N GLU A 60 -3.34 -10.27 -9.69
CA GLU A 60 -4.09 -9.84 -8.52
C GLU A 60 -3.14 -9.41 -7.40
N PHE A 61 -3.47 -8.32 -6.71
CA PHE A 61 -2.70 -7.85 -5.56
C PHE A 61 -3.66 -7.26 -4.52
N SER A 62 -4.12 -8.10 -3.59
CA SER A 62 -4.88 -7.69 -2.40
C SER A 62 -4.30 -8.33 -1.15
N VAL A 63 -4.26 -7.58 -0.06
CA VAL A 63 -3.71 -8.00 1.22
C VAL A 63 -4.82 -7.91 2.26
N PRO A 64 -5.43 -9.03 2.68
CA PRO A 64 -6.53 -9.03 3.64
C PRO A 64 -6.03 -8.72 5.06
N THR A 65 -6.98 -8.48 5.96
CA THR A 65 -6.71 -8.24 7.38
C THR A 65 -5.85 -9.36 7.99
N GLY A 66 -4.78 -8.97 8.68
CA GLY A 66 -3.82 -9.90 9.29
C GLY A 66 -2.88 -10.61 8.30
N GLY A 67 -3.04 -10.36 7.00
CA GLY A 67 -2.10 -10.78 5.95
C GLY A 67 -0.97 -9.76 5.76
N ARG A 68 0.01 -10.17 4.94
CA ARG A 68 1.11 -9.31 4.49
C ARG A 68 1.44 -9.58 3.03
N ALA A 69 1.89 -8.55 2.31
CA ALA A 69 2.68 -8.69 1.10
C ALA A 69 4.11 -8.30 1.46
N PHE A 70 5.02 -9.28 1.48
CA PHE A 70 6.40 -9.07 1.89
C PHE A 70 7.35 -9.23 0.71
N PHE A 71 7.88 -8.12 0.19
CA PHE A 71 8.92 -8.13 -0.82
C PHE A 71 10.25 -8.55 -0.18
N ASP A 72 10.71 -9.78 -0.46
CA ASP A 72 12.00 -10.29 0.01
C ASP A 72 13.14 -9.83 -0.91
N ASN A 73 13.31 -8.50 -0.99
CA ASN A 73 14.34 -7.88 -1.82
C ASN A 73 15.72 -7.96 -1.14
N ALA A 74 16.76 -7.98 -1.98
CA ALA A 74 18.13 -7.80 -1.50
C ALA A 74 18.34 -6.37 -0.98
N VAL A 75 19.30 -6.21 -0.05
CA VAL A 75 19.60 -4.93 0.63
C VAL A 75 20.11 -3.83 -0.31
N ASP A 76 20.58 -4.20 -1.50
CA ASP A 76 21.10 -3.30 -2.52
C ASP A 76 20.04 -2.85 -3.53
N ILE A 77 18.79 -3.30 -3.37
CA ILE A 77 17.63 -2.78 -4.11
C ILE A 77 17.23 -1.41 -3.56
N VAL A 78 17.11 -0.45 -4.46
CA VAL A 78 16.73 0.94 -4.20
C VAL A 78 15.24 1.15 -4.47
N ASN A 79 14.71 0.58 -5.56
CA ASN A 79 13.29 0.73 -5.93
C ASN A 79 12.69 -0.64 -6.26
N ILE A 80 11.48 -0.85 -5.77
CA ILE A 80 10.63 -1.98 -6.11
C ILE A 80 9.44 -1.42 -6.90
N PHE A 81 9.34 -1.78 -8.17
CA PHE A 81 8.25 -1.40 -9.06
C PHE A 81 7.26 -2.56 -9.19
N SER A 82 6.05 -2.37 -8.66
CA SER A 82 4.98 -3.37 -8.69
C SER A 82 3.83 -2.88 -9.54
N ARG A 83 3.40 -3.67 -10.53
CA ARG A 83 2.20 -3.39 -11.35
C ARG A 83 1.15 -4.47 -11.22
N VAL A 84 -0.12 -4.10 -11.31
CA VAL A 84 -1.28 -5.01 -11.33
C VAL A 84 -1.97 -4.96 -12.69
N THR A 85 -2.05 -6.08 -13.39
CA THR A 85 -2.50 -6.19 -14.79
C THR A 85 -3.87 -6.83 -14.96
N GLY A 86 -4.42 -7.51 -13.94
CA GLY A 86 -5.66 -8.29 -14.05
C GLY A 86 -6.96 -7.49 -13.98
N GLY A 87 -6.90 -6.16 -13.84
CA GLY A 87 -8.08 -5.28 -13.87
C GLY A 87 -8.96 -5.29 -12.62
N ASN A 88 -8.52 -5.95 -11.54
CA ASN A 88 -9.22 -5.96 -10.26
C ASN A 88 -8.65 -4.90 -9.30
N ILE A 89 -9.52 -4.29 -8.49
CA ILE A 89 -9.13 -3.34 -7.44
C ILE A 89 -8.22 -4.04 -6.42
N SER A 90 -7.14 -3.36 -6.03
CA SER A 90 -6.29 -3.78 -4.91
C SER A 90 -6.91 -3.41 -3.58
N ASN A 91 -7.35 -4.40 -2.80
CA ASN A 91 -7.83 -4.21 -1.43
C ASN A 91 -6.68 -4.49 -0.46
N ILE A 92 -6.09 -3.42 0.09
CA ILE A 92 -4.96 -3.47 1.01
C ILE A 92 -5.48 -3.17 2.41
N ASP A 93 -5.78 -4.20 3.18
CA ASP A 93 -6.17 -4.13 4.58
C ASP A 93 -5.18 -4.89 5.49
N GLY A 94 -3.94 -5.04 5.05
CA GLY A 94 -2.86 -5.67 5.82
C GLY A 94 -1.54 -4.92 5.67
N ILE A 95 -0.43 -5.64 5.84
CA ILE A 95 0.91 -5.03 5.85
C ILE A 95 1.56 -5.11 4.47
N LEU A 96 2.04 -3.98 3.95
CA LEU A 96 3.02 -3.95 2.85
C LEU A 96 4.41 -3.84 3.45
N ARG A 97 5.29 -4.81 3.16
CA ARG A 97 6.61 -4.91 3.76
C ARG A 97 7.72 -5.05 2.72
N ALA A 98 8.86 -4.42 2.96
CA ALA A 98 10.06 -4.58 2.14
C ALA A 98 11.31 -4.59 3.04
N ASN A 99 12.39 -5.22 2.57
CA ASN A 99 13.66 -5.25 3.28
C ASN A 99 14.46 -3.96 3.07
N GLY A 100 15.20 -3.55 4.11
CA GLY A 100 16.15 -2.44 4.03
C GLY A 100 15.46 -1.10 3.78
N THR A 101 16.03 -0.29 2.90
CA THR A 101 15.58 1.09 2.62
C THR A 101 14.97 1.23 1.22
N ALA A 102 14.50 0.13 0.63
CA ALA A 102 13.94 0.16 -0.71
C ALA A 102 12.63 0.98 -0.74
N ASN A 103 12.48 1.80 -1.77
CA ASN A 103 11.22 2.47 -2.08
C ASN A 103 10.26 1.47 -2.71
N LEU A 104 8.97 1.58 -2.40
CA LEU A 104 7.93 0.72 -2.95
C LEU A 104 6.97 1.54 -3.83
N PHE A 105 6.92 1.19 -5.12
CA PHE A 105 5.94 1.69 -6.07
C PHE A 105 4.88 0.60 -6.30
N LEU A 106 3.62 0.93 -6.06
CA LEU A 106 2.47 0.07 -6.32
C LEU A 106 1.52 0.76 -7.31
N LEU A 107 1.40 0.16 -8.49
CA LEU A 107 0.60 0.64 -9.59
C LEU A 107 -0.59 -0.30 -9.84
N ASN A 108 -1.81 0.20 -9.76
CA ASN A 108 -3.00 -0.55 -10.18
C ASN A 108 -4.03 0.38 -10.86
N PRO A 109 -4.17 0.32 -12.20
CA PRO A 109 -5.12 1.13 -12.94
C PRO A 109 -6.58 0.96 -12.53
N ALA A 110 -6.95 -0.20 -12.00
CA ALA A 110 -8.32 -0.48 -11.57
C ALA A 110 -8.70 0.26 -10.27
N GLY A 111 -7.71 0.70 -9.49
CA GLY A 111 -7.91 1.37 -8.21
C GLY A 111 -7.26 0.65 -7.02
N ILE A 112 -7.07 1.41 -5.93
CA ILE A 112 -6.46 0.92 -4.70
C ILE A 112 -7.31 1.37 -3.50
N ILE A 113 -7.68 0.43 -2.64
CA ILE A 113 -8.36 0.71 -1.38
C ILE A 113 -7.42 0.34 -0.24
N PHE A 114 -6.97 1.34 0.52
CA PHE A 114 -6.30 1.13 1.80
C PHE A 114 -7.37 1.04 2.90
N GLY A 115 -7.57 -0.16 3.42
CA GLY A 115 -8.52 -0.45 4.50
C GLY A 115 -8.05 0.07 5.86
N GLU A 116 -8.86 -0.15 6.89
CA GLU A 116 -8.62 0.34 8.25
C GLU A 116 -7.32 -0.19 8.86
N ASN A 117 -6.92 -1.41 8.47
CA ASN A 117 -5.75 -2.12 8.98
C ASN A 117 -4.53 -2.00 8.05
N ALA A 118 -4.64 -1.24 6.95
CA ALA A 118 -3.54 -1.04 6.02
C ALA A 118 -2.34 -0.39 6.73
N SER A 119 -1.16 -0.97 6.56
CA SER A 119 0.06 -0.42 7.14
C SER A 119 1.30 -0.67 6.29
N LEU A 120 2.29 0.19 6.47
CA LEU A 120 3.57 0.13 5.78
C LEU A 120 4.67 -0.30 6.76
N ASP A 121 5.37 -1.37 6.43
CA ASP A 121 6.60 -1.84 7.08
C ASP A 121 7.74 -1.82 6.05
N ILE A 122 8.06 -0.60 5.58
CA ILE A 122 9.10 -0.34 4.59
C ILE A 122 10.10 0.67 5.17
N GLY A 123 11.38 0.53 4.84
CA GLY A 123 12.40 1.51 5.24
C GLY A 123 12.62 2.66 4.25
N GLY A 124 12.02 2.59 3.06
CA GLY A 124 12.05 3.64 2.04
C GLY A 124 10.73 4.41 1.93
N SER A 125 10.59 5.16 0.84
CA SER A 125 9.38 5.91 0.50
C SER A 125 8.32 5.03 -0.16
N PHE A 126 7.05 5.41 -0.03
CA PHE A 126 5.93 4.73 -0.67
C PHE A 126 5.33 5.58 -1.79
N PHE A 127 5.04 4.94 -2.92
CA PHE A 127 4.37 5.53 -4.06
C PHE A 127 3.20 4.64 -4.49
N GLY A 128 1.96 5.11 -4.32
CA GLY A 128 0.76 4.40 -4.76
C GLY A 128 0.08 5.14 -5.90
N SER A 129 -0.23 4.45 -7.00
CA SER A 129 -0.88 5.11 -8.13
C SER A 129 -1.86 4.23 -8.91
N THR A 130 -2.81 4.88 -9.57
CA THR A 130 -3.73 4.28 -10.55
C THR A 130 -3.37 4.63 -11.99
N ALA A 131 -2.16 5.15 -12.23
CA ALA A 131 -1.63 5.28 -13.58
C ALA A 131 -1.51 3.93 -14.29
N ASP A 132 -1.47 3.98 -15.62
CA ASP A 132 -1.32 2.81 -16.46
C ASP A 132 0.12 2.38 -16.63
N SER A 133 1.06 3.32 -16.55
CA SER A 133 2.48 2.98 -16.68
C SER A 133 3.37 3.95 -15.92
N ILE A 134 4.54 3.42 -15.53
CA ILE A 134 5.68 4.21 -15.08
C ILE A 134 6.55 4.49 -16.31
N ILE A 135 6.80 5.77 -16.58
CA ILE A 135 7.56 6.22 -17.74
C ILE A 135 9.03 6.35 -17.34
N PHE A 136 9.90 5.76 -18.14
CA PHE A 136 11.35 5.89 -18.08
C PHE A 136 11.89 6.49 -19.39
N PRO A 137 13.14 6.99 -19.42
CA PRO A 137 13.75 7.48 -20.65
C PRO A 137 13.77 6.45 -21.79
N ASP A 138 13.86 5.16 -21.45
CA ASP A 138 14.03 4.06 -22.40
C ASP A 138 12.72 3.34 -22.77
N GLY A 139 11.59 3.76 -22.19
CA GLY A 139 10.27 3.16 -22.41
C GLY A 139 9.42 3.12 -21.15
N GLU A 140 8.45 2.21 -21.07
CA GLU A 140 7.48 2.18 -19.97
C GLU A 140 7.32 0.81 -19.30
N PHE A 141 7.01 0.84 -18.01
CA PHE A 141 6.55 -0.32 -17.25
C PHE A 141 5.03 -0.24 -17.09
N SER A 142 4.30 -0.90 -17.99
CA SER A 142 2.85 -0.70 -18.20
C SER A 142 1.98 -1.79 -17.57
N ALA A 143 0.99 -1.43 -16.77
CA ALA A 143 -0.02 -2.32 -16.23
C ALA A 143 -1.08 -2.76 -17.27
N LEU A 144 -1.15 -2.10 -18.43
CA LEU A 144 -2.14 -2.42 -19.48
C LEU A 144 -1.55 -3.20 -20.66
N ASP A 145 -0.24 -3.17 -20.83
CA ASP A 145 0.45 -3.91 -21.89
C ASP A 145 1.24 -5.08 -21.27
N ALA A 146 0.49 -6.13 -20.90
CA ALA A 146 1.05 -7.37 -20.38
C ALA A 146 1.54 -8.31 -21.50
N ASP A 147 1.11 -8.09 -22.75
CA ASP A 147 1.44 -8.93 -23.89
C ASP A 147 2.87 -8.66 -24.41
N ASN A 148 3.41 -7.46 -24.15
CA ASN A 148 4.80 -7.13 -24.44
C ASN A 148 5.69 -7.25 -23.19
N PRO A 149 6.94 -7.74 -23.33
CA PRO A 149 7.88 -7.75 -22.22
C PRO A 149 8.06 -6.34 -21.64
N PRO A 150 8.01 -6.18 -20.31
CA PRO A 150 8.18 -4.88 -19.67
C PRO A 150 9.56 -4.28 -19.97
N VAL A 151 9.64 -2.94 -20.03
CA VAL A 151 10.94 -2.26 -20.07
C VAL A 151 11.57 -2.33 -18.69
N LEU A 152 12.73 -2.97 -18.63
CA LEU A 152 13.58 -3.02 -17.44
C LEU A 152 14.72 -2.01 -17.62
N THR A 153 14.92 -1.14 -16.64
CA THR A 153 15.94 -0.09 -16.72
C THR A 153 16.55 0.23 -15.37
N ILE A 154 17.76 0.81 -15.40
CA ILE A 154 18.46 1.37 -14.23
C ILE A 154 18.06 2.82 -13.96
N ASN A 155 17.37 3.46 -14.90
CA ASN A 155 17.03 4.88 -14.84
C ASN A 155 15.92 5.15 -13.81
N ALA A 156 15.90 6.37 -13.28
CA ALA A 156 14.79 6.84 -12.47
C ALA A 156 13.55 7.09 -13.34
N PRO A 157 12.32 6.90 -12.80
CA PRO A 157 11.11 7.31 -13.47
C PRO A 157 11.13 8.79 -13.82
N ILE A 158 10.62 9.15 -15.00
CA ILE A 158 10.45 10.54 -15.44
C ILE A 158 8.99 11.00 -15.40
N GLY A 159 8.05 10.09 -15.15
CA GLY A 159 6.65 10.42 -14.98
C GLY A 159 5.75 9.19 -14.91
N LEU A 160 4.45 9.46 -14.82
CA LEU A 160 3.38 8.48 -14.93
C LEU A 160 2.55 8.75 -16.18
N ASN A 161 1.97 7.70 -16.76
CA ASN A 161 0.99 7.82 -17.83
C ASN A 161 -0.41 7.44 -17.32
N PHE A 162 -1.40 8.27 -17.61
CA PHE A 162 -2.81 7.99 -17.31
C PHE A 162 -3.59 7.99 -18.64
N ARG A 163 -4.33 6.91 -18.90
CA ARG A 163 -5.38 6.85 -19.92
C ARG A 163 -6.70 7.31 -19.34
N GLU A 164 -7.72 7.38 -20.20
CA GLU A 164 -9.06 7.74 -19.80
C GLU A 164 -9.63 6.72 -18.81
N ASN A 165 -10.18 7.22 -17.69
CA ASN A 165 -10.87 6.43 -16.66
C ASN A 165 -9.96 5.55 -15.79
N ALA A 166 -8.79 6.07 -15.39
CA ALA A 166 -8.04 5.48 -14.29
C ALA A 166 -8.92 5.34 -13.03
N GLY A 167 -8.62 4.33 -12.22
CA GLY A 167 -9.34 4.06 -10.98
C GLY A 167 -9.04 5.06 -9.87
N ASP A 168 -9.73 4.88 -8.75
CA ASP A 168 -9.62 5.75 -7.59
C ASP A 168 -8.69 5.18 -6.52
N ILE A 169 -8.16 6.06 -5.68
CA ILE A 169 -7.55 5.67 -4.40
C ILE A 169 -8.51 6.04 -3.26
N ILE A 170 -8.86 5.05 -2.43
CA ILE A 170 -9.62 5.27 -1.20
C ILE A 170 -8.75 4.91 -0.02
N ASN A 171 -8.55 5.86 0.89
CA ASN A 171 -7.79 5.66 2.11
C ASN A 171 -8.70 5.70 3.36
N ARG A 172 -8.79 4.57 4.07
CA ARG A 172 -9.49 4.37 5.35
C ARG A 172 -8.53 4.02 6.50
N SER A 173 -7.23 4.01 6.27
CA SER A 173 -6.25 3.58 7.26
C SER A 173 -6.15 4.59 8.42
N GLY A 174 -6.60 4.22 9.62
CA GLY A 174 -6.68 5.18 10.73
C GLY A 174 -5.31 5.57 11.29
N PHE A 175 -4.49 4.57 11.65
CA PHE A 175 -3.25 4.75 12.44
C PHE A 175 -2.00 4.13 11.81
N GLY A 176 -2.11 3.57 10.60
CA GLY A 176 -1.11 2.62 10.07
C GLY A 176 -0.41 3.02 8.77
N PHE A 177 -0.91 4.00 8.02
CA PHE A 177 -0.32 4.37 6.72
C PHE A 177 0.69 5.50 6.87
N GLN A 178 1.80 5.13 7.49
CA GLN A 178 2.90 5.99 7.83
C GLN A 178 4.21 5.33 7.39
N VAL A 179 5.13 6.13 6.86
CA VAL A 179 6.50 5.71 6.55
C VAL A 179 7.46 6.04 7.69
N GLN A 180 8.68 5.48 7.63
CA GLN A 180 9.74 5.83 8.57
C GLN A 180 10.19 7.29 8.42
N GLY A 181 10.91 7.78 9.44
CA GLY A 181 11.42 9.15 9.46
C GLY A 181 12.30 9.49 8.26
N GLY A 182 12.06 10.67 7.65
CA GLY A 182 12.77 11.16 6.47
C GLY A 182 12.35 10.52 5.15
N GLN A 183 11.38 9.60 5.16
CA GLN A 183 10.79 9.00 3.95
C GLN A 183 9.49 9.69 3.57
N SER A 184 9.11 9.59 2.30
CA SER A 184 7.96 10.28 1.73
C SER A 184 6.84 9.32 1.34
N ILE A 185 5.62 9.86 1.22
CA ILE A 185 4.45 9.16 0.65
C ILE A 185 3.95 9.97 -0.54
N SER A 186 3.75 9.33 -1.70
CA SER A 186 3.00 9.91 -2.81
C SER A 186 1.80 9.03 -3.16
N LEU A 187 0.63 9.64 -3.32
CA LEU A 187 -0.58 9.01 -3.86
C LEU A 187 -1.04 9.78 -5.09
N GLU A 188 -1.12 9.10 -6.24
CA GLU A 188 -1.46 9.71 -7.53
C GLU A 188 -2.54 8.93 -8.28
N ALA A 189 -3.72 9.51 -8.48
CA ALA A 189 -4.86 8.80 -9.05
C ALA A 189 -5.82 9.67 -9.85
N GLU A 190 -6.88 9.07 -10.39
CA GLU A 190 -7.97 9.82 -11.00
C GLU A 190 -8.72 10.65 -9.94
N ASN A 191 -9.26 9.99 -8.92
CA ASN A 191 -9.78 10.61 -7.71
C ASN A 191 -9.11 10.01 -6.47
N ILE A 192 -8.96 10.82 -5.42
CA ILE A 192 -8.46 10.37 -4.12
C ILE A 192 -9.46 10.73 -3.03
N SER A 193 -9.91 9.73 -2.26
CA SER A 193 -10.83 9.92 -1.13
C SER A 193 -10.17 9.44 0.16
N PHE A 194 -10.13 10.31 1.16
CA PHE A 194 -9.79 9.94 2.53
C PHE A 194 -11.09 9.78 3.32
N GLU A 195 -11.45 8.54 3.65
CA GLU A 195 -12.67 8.18 4.38
C GLU A 195 -12.30 7.79 5.81
N GLY A 196 -12.02 8.78 6.66
CA GLY A 196 -11.49 8.58 8.01
C GLY A 196 -10.03 8.16 8.06
N GLY A 197 -9.41 7.87 6.90
CA GLY A 197 -8.01 7.49 6.80
C GLY A 197 -7.05 8.66 7.01
N SER A 198 -5.82 8.32 7.37
CA SER A 198 -4.71 9.25 7.51
C SER A 198 -3.49 8.79 6.73
N VAL A 199 -2.68 9.76 6.28
CA VAL A 199 -1.30 9.53 5.82
C VAL A 199 -0.36 10.39 6.65
N THR A 200 0.79 9.82 7.02
CA THR A 200 1.81 10.56 7.79
C THR A 200 3.22 10.25 7.28
N ALA A 201 4.02 11.28 7.03
CA ALA A 201 5.44 11.16 6.73
C ALA A 201 6.26 12.06 7.67
N PRO A 202 6.83 11.51 8.77
CA PRO A 202 7.64 12.30 9.69
C PRO A 202 8.96 12.73 9.03
N GLY A 203 9.23 14.02 8.92
CA GLY A 203 10.45 14.58 8.34
C GLY A 203 10.58 14.40 6.83
N GLY A 204 9.58 13.82 6.18
CA GLY A 204 9.50 13.60 4.74
C GLY A 204 8.27 14.28 4.14
N ASP A 205 8.14 14.18 2.83
CA ASP A 205 7.07 14.86 2.10
C ASP A 205 5.85 13.95 1.94
N VAL A 206 4.66 14.54 1.95
CA VAL A 206 3.42 13.89 1.51
C VAL A 206 2.92 14.59 0.26
N THR A 207 2.78 13.85 -0.83
CA THR A 207 2.19 14.32 -2.09
C THR A 207 0.88 13.59 -2.36
N ILE A 208 -0.20 14.35 -2.54
CA ILE A 208 -1.51 13.84 -2.96
C ILE A 208 -1.89 14.55 -4.26
N ALA A 209 -1.85 13.83 -5.37
CA ALA A 209 -2.18 14.37 -6.69
C ALA A 209 -3.35 13.60 -7.31
N ALA A 210 -4.41 14.31 -7.69
CA ALA A 210 -5.55 13.73 -8.38
C ALA A 210 -5.80 14.45 -9.72
N ASN A 211 -6.03 13.68 -10.79
CA ASN A 211 -6.43 14.26 -12.08
C ASN A 211 -7.78 14.99 -11.98
N LYS A 212 -8.67 14.49 -11.12
CA LYS A 212 -10.01 15.05 -10.88
C LYS A 212 -10.14 15.60 -9.47
N THR A 213 -10.62 14.81 -8.51
CA THR A 213 -11.02 15.34 -7.20
C THR A 213 -10.25 14.71 -6.05
N ILE A 214 -10.06 15.52 -5.01
CA ILE A 214 -9.61 15.05 -3.69
C ILE A 214 -10.71 15.32 -2.67
N ASP A 215 -11.21 14.26 -2.03
CA ASP A 215 -12.24 14.34 -0.98
C ASP A 215 -11.65 13.92 0.37
N LEU A 216 -11.71 14.78 1.38
CA LEU A 216 -11.34 14.44 2.76
C LEU A 216 -12.61 14.38 3.60
N VAL A 217 -13.05 13.17 3.94
CA VAL A 217 -14.19 12.89 4.83
C VAL A 217 -13.63 12.41 6.16
N ASN A 218 -13.46 13.32 7.12
CA ASN A 218 -12.79 13.05 8.41
C ASN A 218 -11.36 12.47 8.29
N GLY A 219 -10.72 12.62 7.13
CA GLY A 219 -9.35 12.16 6.89
C GLY A 219 -8.29 13.18 7.26
N ASN A 220 -7.02 12.74 7.32
CA ASN A 220 -5.87 13.58 7.67
C ASN A 220 -4.69 13.37 6.73
N ILE A 221 -4.02 14.45 6.34
CA ILE A 221 -2.78 14.44 5.56
C ILE A 221 -1.75 15.19 6.39
N ASN A 222 -0.76 14.47 6.93
CA ASN A 222 0.14 15.02 7.93
C ASN A 222 1.61 14.83 7.56
N THR A 223 2.42 15.80 7.95
CA THR A 223 3.84 15.62 8.18
C THR A 223 4.15 16.05 9.62
N THR A 224 5.20 15.51 10.21
CA THR A 224 5.63 15.85 11.57
C THR A 224 7.14 15.98 11.61
N THR A 225 7.69 16.70 12.58
CA THR A 225 9.15 16.75 12.77
C THR A 225 9.68 15.36 13.09
N PHE A 226 10.79 14.99 12.48
CA PHE A 226 11.58 13.82 12.82
C PHE A 226 12.98 14.29 13.24
N ASP A 227 13.41 13.86 14.42
CA ASP A 227 14.59 14.40 15.12
C ASP A 227 14.56 15.95 15.19
N GLU A 228 15.71 16.60 15.02
CA GLU A 228 15.88 18.07 15.00
C GLU A 228 15.68 18.66 13.59
N SER A 229 15.05 17.93 12.67
CA SER A 229 14.86 18.33 11.28
C SER A 229 13.50 19.01 11.02
N ASN A 230 13.32 19.55 9.82
CA ASN A 230 12.03 20.05 9.34
C ASN A 230 10.99 18.91 9.33
N ALA A 231 9.70 19.27 9.45
CA ALA A 231 8.61 18.32 9.36
C ALA A 231 8.43 17.70 7.96
N GLY A 232 8.95 18.36 6.91
CA GLY A 232 8.67 18.02 5.51
C GLY A 232 7.48 18.83 4.97
N ASN A 233 7.13 18.60 3.71
CA ASN A 233 6.11 19.37 3.00
C ASN A 233 4.86 18.53 2.72
N VAL A 234 3.71 19.20 2.65
CA VAL A 234 2.48 18.63 2.12
C VAL A 234 2.15 19.30 0.79
N LEU A 235 2.15 18.53 -0.29
CA LEU A 235 1.73 18.96 -1.62
C LEU A 235 0.38 18.33 -1.96
N ILE A 236 -0.62 19.15 -2.27
CA ILE A 236 -1.95 18.70 -2.67
C ILE A 236 -2.29 19.33 -4.02
N GLN A 237 -2.62 18.49 -5.00
CA GLN A 237 -2.95 18.91 -6.36
C GLN A 237 -4.21 18.18 -6.83
N ALA A 238 -5.21 18.91 -7.32
CA ALA A 238 -6.42 18.33 -7.89
C ALA A 238 -6.78 19.09 -9.16
N GLY A 239 -7.05 18.38 -10.26
CA GLY A 239 -7.40 19.02 -11.54
C GLY A 239 -8.79 19.66 -11.56
N LEU A 240 -9.75 19.12 -10.80
CA LEU A 240 -11.12 19.63 -10.73
C LEU A 240 -11.46 20.29 -9.38
N GLY A 241 -11.02 19.73 -8.25
CA GLY A 241 -11.30 20.35 -6.96
C GLY A 241 -10.93 19.53 -5.73
N ILE A 242 -10.91 20.21 -4.59
CA ILE A 242 -10.65 19.63 -3.27
C ILE A 242 -11.88 19.89 -2.39
N LYS A 243 -12.44 18.85 -1.78
CA LYS A 243 -13.57 18.95 -0.85
C LYS A 243 -13.16 18.47 0.53
N LEU A 244 -13.43 19.32 1.53
CA LEU A 244 -13.24 18.98 2.94
C LEU A 244 -14.61 18.79 3.59
N THR A 245 -14.89 17.59 4.05
CA THR A 245 -16.15 17.22 4.71
C THR A 245 -15.87 16.81 6.14
N ARG A 246 -16.36 17.61 7.10
CA ARG A 246 -16.47 17.20 8.50
C ARG A 246 -17.87 16.65 8.74
N VAL A 247 -17.94 15.42 9.23
CA VAL A 247 -19.21 14.85 9.70
C VAL A 247 -19.35 15.28 11.17
N CYS A 248 -20.28 16.20 11.43
CA CYS A 248 -20.62 16.69 12.77
C CYS A 248 -21.48 15.70 13.55
#